data_AF-A0A3D2VQE2-F1
#
_entry.id   AF-A0A3D2VQE2-F1
#
_cell.length_a   1.000
_cell.length_b   1.000
_cell.length_c   1.000
_cell.angle_alpha   90.00
_cell.angle_beta   90.00
_cell.angle_gamma   90.00
#
_symmetry.space_group_name_H-M   'P 1'
#
loop_
_entity.id
_entity.type
_entity.pdbx_description
1 polymer ?
#
loop_
_entity_poly.entity_id
_entity_poly.type
_entity_poly.pdbx_seq_one_letter_code
_entity_poly.pdbx_strand_id
1 'polypeptide(L)'
;MDDHQLPRRRRCRDPSVWLSLALLLGINDPNWAAAEHPADQIANYLATYGEVPAAADSQVSRAHEVFARVRAAADKNSKRLPKLVVIDSPSDLWAAALPDGHIVLSRQAVAIVHGQAPVEEIEARLAFVLGHELAHLANEDFSHREIFAFQTERAGAEDLAGLFQKDEQAKARELEADDRGFIYAALAGYRVETLLGRRPADADFFTYWMRQTQTRADAAHPQPGQRAEVLRKRLLSIRDELAFFEFGVRLAHFDYCDDAMYFLRRFQRAFPGREVFNNLGYCSLQLARQAMGPERAYFYWLPSSLDGETRAGALTRRGGAALKSLRQAATGEAGGYLQDAEEFLRQAVQADPRYLPARLNLAAVSLYQGNPHDARATLDGARALAPDDPRVPGLDALALYEQSDAGLDLWPTAIAALEKLAEPSDAPPEIVFNAARLLEIRPRVDRARGYWNRLAARAPTLPEPVAALVCQQQNAGPPGACLQPTKQAATDPPWRWPVAVARLQRQSPQSLRGLLKDWRVLRVNGSSDKLDGHIYYHPEGTAAVLELDQFVQVQVLRDGALGTVQAARGYCPRPLRPRELAGGTVWSCADWAVLARGDEVREVWWVAR
;
A
#
# COMPACT_ATOMS: atom_id res chain seq x y z
N MET A 1 24.79 59.05 8.49
CA MET A 1 23.33 59.08 8.35
C MET A 1 22.84 57.65 8.47
N ASP A 2 22.42 57.38 9.70
CA ASP A 2 21.63 56.30 10.28
C ASP A 2 21.61 54.90 9.66
N ASP A 3 22.14 54.00 10.49
CA ASP A 3 22.15 52.55 10.44
C ASP A 3 21.36 52.08 11.69
N HIS A 4 20.28 51.32 11.54
CA HIS A 4 19.38 50.96 12.64
C HIS A 4 19.61 49.54 13.18
N GLN A 5 19.71 49.52 14.51
CA GLN A 5 20.19 48.47 15.41
C GLN A 5 19.22 47.31 15.68
N LEU A 6 19.81 46.13 15.96
CA LEU A 6 19.26 45.04 16.76
C LEU A 6 19.47 45.31 18.27
N PRO A 7 18.57 44.91 19.20
CA PRO A 7 18.81 45.05 20.62
C PRO A 7 19.41 43.79 21.29
N ARG A 8 20.25 44.08 22.30
CA ARG A 8 21.08 43.17 23.11
C ARG A 8 20.35 42.59 24.33
N ARG A 9 20.86 41.43 24.78
CA ARG A 9 20.69 40.82 26.12
C ARG A 9 21.08 41.76 27.27
N ARG A 10 20.45 41.59 28.44
CA ARG A 10 21.08 41.80 29.77
C ARG A 10 20.59 40.78 30.80
N ARG A 11 21.56 40.14 31.47
CA ARG A 11 21.43 39.49 32.79
C ARG A 11 21.79 40.52 33.86
N CYS A 12 21.14 40.47 35.02
CA CYS A 12 21.71 40.88 36.31
C CYS A 12 21.32 39.85 37.38
N ARG A 13 22.30 39.49 38.22
CA ARG A 13 22.17 38.78 39.50
C ARG A 13 21.98 39.82 40.61
N ASP A 14 21.31 39.47 41.70
CA ASP A 14 21.88 39.65 43.05
C ASP A 14 21.20 38.76 44.13
N PRO A 15 21.89 38.40 45.24
CA PRO A 15 21.51 37.35 46.20
C PRO A 15 21.16 37.86 47.61
N SER A 16 20.76 36.91 48.49
CA SER A 16 20.56 36.98 49.97
C SER A 16 19.31 37.76 50.44
N VAL A 17 18.43 37.26 51.34
CA VAL A 17 18.63 36.94 52.77
C VAL A 17 17.46 36.07 53.32
N TRP A 18 17.84 35.02 54.06
CA TRP A 18 17.27 34.29 55.22
C TRP A 18 15.78 34.32 55.70
N LEU A 19 15.40 33.13 56.19
CA LEU A 19 14.67 32.76 57.43
C LEU A 19 13.15 32.45 57.40
N SER A 20 12.87 31.15 57.37
CA SER A 20 11.91 30.34 58.15
C SER A 20 10.52 30.89 58.53
N LEU A 21 9.47 30.21 58.05
CA LEU A 21 8.31 29.88 58.90
C LEU A 21 7.62 28.61 58.35
N ALA A 22 7.63 27.54 59.14
CA ALA A 22 6.77 26.39 58.96
C ALA A 22 5.44 26.67 59.66
N LEU A 23 4.32 26.65 58.94
CA LEU A 23 3.00 26.37 59.52
C LEU A 23 2.01 25.93 58.43
N LEU A 24 1.69 24.63 58.47
CA LEU A 24 0.44 23.95 58.12
C LEU A 24 -0.61 24.77 57.33
N LEU A 25 -0.73 24.47 56.04
CA LEU A 25 -2.02 24.36 55.36
C LEU A 25 -1.96 23.13 54.46
N GLY A 26 -2.78 22.14 54.78
CA GLY A 26 -3.02 20.98 53.93
C GLY A 26 -3.61 21.47 52.61
N ILE A 27 -2.83 21.32 51.54
CA ILE A 27 -3.34 21.36 50.18
C ILE A 27 -3.50 19.89 49.81
N ASN A 28 -4.76 19.47 49.71
CA ASN A 28 -5.14 18.22 49.09
C ASN A 28 -4.47 18.13 47.71
N ASP A 29 -3.50 17.25 47.55
CA ASP A 29 -3.11 16.74 46.23
C ASP A 29 -4.29 15.92 45.69
N PRO A 30 -4.95 16.32 44.60
CA PRO A 30 -5.89 15.45 43.91
C PRO A 30 -5.12 14.60 42.90
N ASN A 31 -4.03 13.96 43.32
CA ASN A 31 -3.41 12.88 42.56
C ASN A 31 -4.01 11.56 43.06
N TRP A 32 -5.31 11.40 42.80
CA TRP A 32 -5.89 10.07 42.70
C TRP A 32 -5.37 9.45 41.40
N ALA A 33 -4.24 8.76 41.49
CA ALA A 33 -4.03 7.66 40.55
C ALA A 33 -5.15 6.67 40.88
N ALA A 34 -6.20 6.62 40.06
CA ALA A 34 -7.18 5.55 40.14
C ALA A 34 -6.39 4.24 40.14
N ALA A 35 -6.50 3.45 41.22
CA ALA A 35 -5.87 2.15 41.27
C ALA A 35 -6.43 1.33 40.09
N GLU A 36 -5.55 0.87 39.19
CA GLU A 36 -5.93 0.03 38.06
C GLU A 36 -6.74 -1.17 38.57
N HIS A 37 -7.93 -1.40 38.02
CA HIS A 37 -8.81 -2.45 38.51
C HIS A 37 -8.18 -3.81 38.14
N PRO A 38 -8.21 -4.84 39.01
CA PRO A 38 -7.60 -6.14 38.70
C PRO A 38 -8.11 -6.73 37.37
N ALA A 39 -9.38 -6.50 37.02
CA ALA A 39 -9.90 -6.93 35.72
C ALA A 39 -9.11 -6.36 34.52
N ASP A 40 -8.42 -5.22 34.65
CA ASP A 40 -7.74 -4.48 33.58
C ASP A 40 -6.38 -5.06 33.19
N GLN A 41 -5.91 -6.07 33.92
CA GLN A 41 -4.60 -6.66 33.75
C GLN A 41 -4.67 -8.13 33.37
N ILE A 42 -3.89 -8.51 32.36
CA ILE A 42 -3.79 -9.88 31.88
C ILE A 42 -3.40 -10.88 32.97
N ALA A 43 -2.60 -10.44 33.94
CA ALA A 43 -2.11 -11.26 35.04
C ALA A 43 -3.25 -11.94 35.82
N ASN A 44 -4.39 -11.28 35.97
CA ASN A 44 -5.52 -11.82 36.72
C ASN A 44 -6.25 -12.93 35.94
N TYR A 45 -6.39 -12.78 34.63
CA TYR A 45 -6.93 -13.85 33.77
C TYR A 45 -5.98 -15.06 33.72
N LEU A 46 -4.68 -14.83 33.62
CA LEU A 46 -3.68 -15.89 33.64
C LEU A 46 -3.67 -16.64 34.99
N ALA A 47 -3.80 -15.93 36.10
CA ALA A 47 -3.90 -16.55 37.43
C ALA A 47 -5.18 -17.38 37.60
N THR A 48 -6.27 -16.99 36.94
CA THR A 48 -7.59 -17.64 37.08
C THR A 48 -7.76 -18.82 36.13
N TYR A 49 -7.39 -18.64 34.86
CA TYR A 49 -7.70 -19.59 33.79
C TYR A 49 -6.47 -20.27 33.19
N GLY A 50 -5.27 -19.75 33.45
CA GLY A 50 -4.05 -20.20 32.77
C GLY A 50 -3.99 -19.78 31.29
N GLU A 51 -2.80 -19.85 30.72
CA GLU A 51 -2.57 -19.64 29.29
C GLU A 51 -2.63 -20.98 28.54
N VAL A 52 -3.16 -20.95 27.32
CA VAL A 52 -3.04 -22.03 26.34
C VAL A 52 -1.95 -21.63 25.33
N PRO A 53 -0.75 -22.22 25.38
CA PRO A 53 0.34 -21.83 24.48
C PRO A 53 0.05 -22.20 23.02
N ALA A 54 0.44 -21.33 22.08
CA ALA A 54 0.32 -21.59 20.65
C ALA A 54 0.97 -22.91 20.19
N ALA A 55 2.10 -23.29 20.80
CA ALA A 55 2.79 -24.54 20.47
C ALA A 55 2.05 -25.81 20.94
N ALA A 56 1.10 -25.67 21.87
CA ALA A 56 0.34 -26.78 22.44
C ALA A 56 -0.96 -27.08 21.66
N ASP A 57 -1.47 -26.13 20.87
CA ASP A 57 -2.73 -26.26 20.14
C ASP A 57 -2.66 -25.58 18.77
N SER A 58 -2.85 -26.37 17.70
CA SER A 58 -2.82 -25.88 16.31
C SER A 58 -3.86 -24.80 16.00
N GLN A 59 -5.03 -24.83 16.65
CA GLN A 59 -6.07 -23.81 16.47
C GLN A 59 -5.65 -22.48 17.13
N VAL A 60 -4.97 -22.57 18.27
CA VAL A 60 -4.40 -21.42 18.97
C VAL A 60 -3.22 -20.85 18.17
N SER A 61 -2.33 -21.69 17.62
CA SER A 61 -1.27 -21.24 16.69
C SER A 61 -1.85 -20.43 15.53
N ARG A 62 -2.93 -20.92 14.91
CA ARG A 62 -3.63 -20.18 13.85
C ARG A 62 -4.19 -18.85 14.34
N ALA A 63 -4.78 -18.79 15.53
CA ALA A 63 -5.26 -17.53 16.11
C ALA A 63 -4.13 -16.50 16.27
N HIS A 64 -2.93 -16.92 16.70
CA HIS A 64 -1.75 -16.04 16.79
C HIS A 64 -1.23 -15.59 15.43
N GLU A 65 -1.21 -16.48 14.42
CA GLU A 65 -0.83 -16.13 13.05
C GLU A 65 -1.81 -15.10 12.46
N VAL A 66 -3.11 -15.34 12.64
CA VAL A 66 -4.17 -14.43 12.20
C VAL A 66 -4.04 -13.08 12.90
N PHE A 67 -3.89 -13.09 14.23
CA PHE A 67 -3.69 -11.89 15.02
C PHE A 67 -2.48 -11.09 14.56
N ALA A 68 -1.34 -11.73 14.32
CA ALA A 68 -0.13 -11.03 13.86
C ALA A 68 -0.38 -10.27 12.55
N ARG A 69 -1.13 -10.88 11.62
CA ARG A 69 -1.48 -10.28 10.31
C ARG A 69 -2.52 -9.16 10.44
N VAL A 70 -3.58 -9.36 11.22
CA VAL A 70 -4.60 -8.31 11.46
C VAL A 70 -4.01 -7.15 12.23
N ARG A 71 -3.22 -7.41 13.28
CA ARG A 71 -2.50 -6.39 14.04
C ARG A 71 -1.60 -5.57 13.13
N ALA A 72 -0.93 -6.16 12.13
CA ALA A 72 -0.09 -5.42 11.18
C ALA A 72 -0.90 -4.38 10.38
N ALA A 73 -2.09 -4.75 9.92
CA ALA A 73 -3.00 -3.90 9.14
C ALA A 73 -3.85 -2.92 9.98
N ALA A 74 -4.05 -3.19 11.26
CA ALA A 74 -4.89 -2.38 12.15
C ALA A 74 -4.25 -1.03 12.54
N ASP A 75 -5.10 -0.07 12.92
CA ASP A 75 -4.70 1.25 13.40
C ASP A 75 -3.70 1.17 14.56
N LYS A 76 -2.70 2.05 14.54
CA LYS A 76 -1.64 2.13 15.56
C LYS A 76 -1.89 3.23 16.60
N ASN A 77 -3.13 3.73 16.69
CA ASN A 77 -3.49 4.83 17.59
C ASN A 77 -3.42 4.44 19.07
N SER A 78 -3.46 3.14 19.36
CA SER A 78 -3.14 2.60 20.68
C SER A 78 -1.73 3.02 21.12
N LYS A 79 -1.62 3.61 22.31
CA LYS A 79 -0.32 3.89 22.96
C LYS A 79 0.45 2.62 23.39
N ARG A 80 -0.14 1.44 23.16
CA ARG A 80 0.33 0.13 23.63
C ARG A 80 0.51 -0.81 22.44
N LEU A 81 1.52 -1.67 22.49
CA LEU A 81 1.71 -2.70 21.47
C LEU A 81 0.75 -3.87 21.74
N PRO A 82 -0.23 -4.16 20.86
CA PRO A 82 -1.22 -5.20 21.12
C PRO A 82 -0.60 -6.60 21.17
N LYS A 83 -1.01 -7.40 22.16
CA LYS A 83 -0.58 -8.79 22.35
C LYS A 83 -1.78 -9.71 22.54
N LEU A 84 -1.85 -10.80 21.77
CA LEU A 84 -2.88 -11.83 21.98
C LEU A 84 -2.42 -12.80 23.07
N VAL A 85 -3.33 -13.15 23.96
CA VAL A 85 -3.22 -14.26 24.91
C VAL A 85 -4.46 -15.12 24.81
N VAL A 86 -4.29 -16.43 24.68
CA VAL A 86 -5.39 -17.39 24.71
C VAL A 86 -5.46 -18.03 26.09
N ILE A 87 -6.63 -17.99 26.73
CA ILE A 87 -6.85 -18.51 28.09
C ILE A 87 -7.71 -19.77 28.09
N ASP A 88 -7.53 -20.64 29.08
CA ASP A 88 -8.33 -21.87 29.23
C ASP A 88 -9.65 -21.63 29.98
N SER A 89 -10.41 -20.63 29.54
CA SER A 89 -11.74 -20.34 30.10
C SER A 89 -12.82 -21.18 29.38
N PRO A 90 -13.74 -21.83 30.12
CA PRO A 90 -14.79 -22.67 29.54
C PRO A 90 -15.97 -21.89 28.95
N SER A 91 -16.30 -20.69 29.46
CA SER A 91 -17.47 -19.91 28.98
C SER A 91 -17.55 -18.43 29.37
N ASP A 92 -16.71 -17.95 30.30
CA ASP A 92 -17.02 -16.70 31.02
C ASP A 92 -16.44 -15.45 30.34
N LEU A 93 -15.55 -15.67 29.36
CA LEU A 93 -14.95 -14.62 28.54
C LEU A 93 -14.65 -15.15 27.13
N TRP A 94 -15.37 -14.66 26.12
CA TRP A 94 -15.13 -15.09 24.74
C TRP A 94 -13.93 -14.36 24.13
N ALA A 95 -13.98 -13.04 24.10
CA ALA A 95 -12.91 -12.15 23.66
C ALA A 95 -12.99 -10.82 24.43
N ALA A 96 -11.85 -10.15 24.66
CA ALA A 96 -11.83 -8.80 25.21
C ALA A 96 -10.50 -8.07 24.96
N ALA A 97 -10.57 -6.77 24.72
CA ALA A 97 -9.43 -5.85 24.77
C ALA A 97 -9.20 -5.30 26.18
N LEU A 98 -7.98 -5.40 26.70
CA LEU A 98 -7.62 -4.93 28.03
C LEU A 98 -6.86 -3.59 27.99
N PRO A 99 -7.06 -2.72 29.00
CA PRO A 99 -6.30 -1.49 29.16
C PRO A 99 -4.80 -1.71 29.20
N ASP A 100 -4.27 -2.85 29.62
CA ASP A 100 -2.82 -3.08 29.61
C ASP A 100 -2.24 -3.40 28.21
N GLY A 101 -3.08 -3.42 27.17
CA GLY A 101 -2.69 -3.68 25.78
C GLY A 101 -2.81 -5.14 25.33
N HIS A 102 -3.34 -6.03 26.18
CA HIS A 102 -3.61 -7.41 25.77
C HIS A 102 -4.99 -7.55 25.12
N ILE A 103 -5.07 -8.47 24.18
CA ILE A 103 -6.32 -9.02 23.69
C ILE A 103 -6.41 -10.43 24.24
N VAL A 104 -7.50 -10.73 24.93
CA VAL A 104 -7.79 -12.04 25.50
C VAL A 104 -8.78 -12.74 24.60
N LEU A 105 -8.55 -14.02 24.33
CA LEU A 105 -9.47 -14.91 23.62
C LEU A 105 -9.55 -16.22 24.39
N SER A 106 -10.73 -16.79 24.63
CA SER A 106 -10.79 -18.11 25.26
C SER A 106 -10.54 -19.24 24.27
N ARG A 107 -10.02 -20.37 24.77
CA ARG A 107 -9.90 -21.61 23.99
C ARG A 107 -11.24 -22.04 23.39
N GLN A 108 -12.34 -21.87 24.12
CA GLN A 108 -13.67 -22.21 23.62
C GLN A 108 -14.13 -21.24 22.52
N ALA A 109 -13.82 -19.94 22.59
CA ALA A 109 -14.05 -19.01 21.48
C ALA A 109 -13.30 -19.45 20.21
N VAL A 110 -12.03 -19.85 20.34
CA VAL A 110 -11.23 -20.40 19.21
C VAL A 110 -11.91 -21.62 18.59
N ALA A 111 -12.43 -22.53 19.42
CA ALA A 111 -13.14 -23.73 18.97
C ALA A 111 -14.46 -23.40 18.25
N ILE A 112 -15.24 -22.43 18.77
CA ILE A 112 -16.49 -21.95 18.14
C ILE A 112 -16.20 -21.36 16.77
N VAL A 113 -15.16 -20.52 16.66
CA VAL A 113 -14.76 -19.91 15.39
C VAL A 113 -14.41 -20.97 14.35
N HIS A 114 -13.63 -21.99 14.74
CA HIS A 114 -13.25 -23.09 13.86
C HIS A 114 -14.48 -23.84 13.36
N GLY A 115 -15.35 -24.32 14.26
CA GLY A 115 -16.57 -25.05 13.91
C GLY A 115 -16.38 -26.09 12.79
N GLN A 116 -17.41 -26.29 11.97
CA GLN A 116 -17.31 -27.03 10.71
C GLN A 116 -17.30 -26.04 9.53
N ALA A 117 -16.20 -25.32 9.35
CA ALA A 117 -16.02 -24.35 8.27
C ALA A 117 -14.73 -24.60 7.49
N PRO A 118 -14.64 -24.21 6.20
CA PRO A 118 -13.38 -24.23 5.46
C PRO A 118 -12.37 -23.25 6.06
N VAL A 119 -11.08 -23.52 5.88
CA VAL A 119 -9.98 -22.74 6.49
C VAL A 119 -10.10 -21.24 6.20
N GLU A 120 -10.43 -20.85 4.97
CA GLU A 120 -10.59 -19.44 4.58
C GLU A 120 -11.65 -18.71 5.42
N GLU A 121 -12.76 -19.40 5.74
CA GLU A 121 -13.84 -18.85 6.54
C GLU A 121 -13.45 -18.83 8.03
N ILE A 122 -12.75 -19.86 8.53
CA ILE A 122 -12.20 -19.88 9.89
C ILE A 122 -11.27 -18.69 10.11
N GLU A 123 -10.37 -18.44 9.17
CA GLU A 123 -9.41 -17.33 9.24
C GLU A 123 -10.12 -15.98 9.16
N ALA A 124 -11.15 -15.83 8.30
CA ALA A 124 -11.95 -14.60 8.24
C ALA A 124 -12.70 -14.34 9.56
N ARG A 125 -13.26 -15.38 10.19
CA ARG A 125 -13.95 -15.27 11.49
C ARG A 125 -12.98 -14.89 12.61
N LEU A 126 -11.80 -15.55 12.69
CA LEU A 126 -10.75 -15.19 13.65
C LEU A 126 -10.31 -13.73 13.43
N ALA A 127 -10.07 -13.35 12.18
CA ALA A 127 -9.59 -12.03 11.82
C ALA A 127 -10.60 -10.95 12.21
N PHE A 128 -11.90 -11.21 12.03
CA PHE A 128 -12.94 -10.30 12.44
C PHE A 128 -13.01 -10.13 13.95
N VAL A 129 -13.07 -11.23 14.73
CA VAL A 129 -13.14 -11.16 16.20
C VAL A 129 -11.91 -10.43 16.76
N LEU A 130 -10.72 -10.81 16.32
CA LEU A 130 -9.47 -10.16 16.76
C LEU A 130 -9.37 -8.70 16.29
N GLY A 131 -9.88 -8.40 15.09
CA GLY A 131 -9.94 -7.04 14.55
C GLY A 131 -10.90 -6.14 15.33
N HIS A 132 -12.04 -6.69 15.77
CA HIS A 132 -13.02 -6.01 16.62
C HIS A 132 -12.38 -5.60 17.95
N GLU A 133 -11.68 -6.53 18.62
CA GLU A 133 -10.96 -6.21 19.87
C GLU A 133 -9.81 -5.20 19.64
N LEU A 134 -9.11 -5.28 18.51
CA LEU A 134 -8.10 -4.28 18.15
C LEU A 134 -8.70 -2.89 17.97
N ALA A 135 -9.94 -2.79 17.45
CA ALA A 135 -10.64 -1.52 17.29
C ALA A 135 -11.00 -0.90 18.64
N HIS A 136 -11.51 -1.71 19.57
CA HIS A 136 -11.74 -1.29 20.97
C HIS A 136 -10.46 -0.77 21.61
N LEU A 137 -9.36 -1.53 21.51
CA LEU A 137 -8.07 -1.14 22.06
C LEU A 137 -7.54 0.17 21.45
N ALA A 138 -7.67 0.34 20.13
CA ALA A 138 -7.21 1.54 19.42
C ALA A 138 -8.00 2.80 19.79
N ASN A 139 -9.26 2.65 20.22
CA ASN A 139 -10.15 3.73 20.63
C ASN A 139 -10.19 3.96 22.15
N GLU A 140 -9.40 3.20 22.93
CA GLU A 140 -9.47 3.20 24.39
C GLU A 140 -10.89 2.92 24.93
N ASP A 141 -11.70 2.14 24.19
CA ASP A 141 -13.02 1.69 24.63
C ASP A 141 -12.92 0.36 25.38
N PHE A 142 -13.00 0.44 26.70
CA PHE A 142 -12.98 -0.73 27.60
C PHE A 142 -14.33 -0.94 28.30
N SER A 143 -15.34 -0.13 27.95
CA SER A 143 -16.63 -0.09 28.65
C SER A 143 -17.50 -1.32 28.41
N HIS A 144 -17.30 -2.03 27.29
CA HIS A 144 -17.98 -3.29 26.98
C HIS A 144 -17.64 -4.43 27.96
N ARG A 145 -16.61 -4.27 28.80
CA ARG A 145 -16.19 -5.25 29.81
C ARG A 145 -17.11 -5.28 31.04
N GLU A 146 -17.76 -4.16 31.36
CA GLU A 146 -18.61 -4.02 32.56
C GLU A 146 -19.86 -4.93 32.52
N ILE A 147 -20.21 -5.50 31.37
CA ILE A 147 -21.37 -6.38 31.21
C ILE A 147 -21.01 -7.87 31.32
N PHE A 148 -19.73 -8.24 31.18
CA PHE A 148 -19.27 -9.62 31.44
C PHE A 148 -19.06 -9.93 32.93
N ALA A 149 -19.09 -8.90 33.79
CA ALA A 149 -19.09 -9.04 35.25
C ALA A 149 -20.51 -9.26 35.85
N PHE A 150 -21.57 -9.20 35.05
CA PHE A 150 -22.95 -9.47 35.51
C PHE A 150 -23.27 -10.98 35.58
N GLN A 151 -22.39 -11.74 36.23
CA GLN A 151 -22.73 -13.05 36.81
C GLN A 151 -22.29 -13.19 38.27
N THR A 152 -22.05 -12.07 38.96
CA THR A 152 -22.07 -12.03 40.42
C THR A 152 -23.07 -10.99 40.88
N GLU A 153 -24.14 -11.45 41.53
CA GLU A 153 -25.27 -10.68 42.04
C GLU A 153 -24.84 -9.37 42.75
N ARG A 154 -25.25 -8.21 42.20
CA ARG A 154 -25.84 -7.04 42.91
C ARG A 154 -25.68 -5.75 42.09
N ALA A 155 -26.78 -5.24 41.54
CA ALA A 155 -26.97 -3.80 41.36
C ALA A 155 -28.47 -3.47 41.36
N GLY A 156 -28.85 -2.45 42.15
CA GLY A 156 -30.23 -2.05 42.43
C GLY A 156 -30.85 -1.10 41.37
N ALA A 157 -32.16 -0.94 41.48
CA ALA A 157 -33.08 -0.45 40.44
C ALA A 157 -33.23 1.08 40.30
N GLU A 158 -32.18 1.87 40.53
CA GLU A 158 -32.29 3.36 40.48
C GLU A 158 -31.22 4.01 39.60
N ASP A 159 -31.27 3.84 38.26
CA ASP A 159 -30.69 4.83 37.33
C ASP A 159 -31.21 4.74 35.88
N LEU A 160 -32.53 4.65 35.69
CA LEU A 160 -33.11 4.28 34.39
C LEU A 160 -33.08 5.36 33.29
N ALA A 161 -32.82 6.64 33.59
CA ALA A 161 -32.78 7.68 32.56
C ALA A 161 -31.37 7.94 31.99
N GLY A 162 -30.31 7.70 32.78
CA GLY A 162 -28.91 7.75 32.33
C GLY A 162 -28.45 6.49 31.58
N LEU A 163 -29.17 5.37 31.75
CA LEU A 163 -28.93 4.10 31.06
C LEU A 163 -29.21 4.18 29.55
N PHE A 164 -30.33 4.80 29.11
CA PHE A 164 -30.69 4.83 27.68
C PHE A 164 -29.71 5.60 26.78
N GLN A 165 -29.09 6.68 27.26
CA GLN A 165 -28.04 7.40 26.49
C GLN A 165 -26.71 6.64 26.50
N LYS A 166 -26.39 5.92 27.59
CA LYS A 166 -25.23 5.05 27.67
C LYS A 166 -25.37 3.83 26.73
N ASP A 167 -26.58 3.31 26.57
CA ASP A 167 -26.87 2.15 25.72
C ASP A 167 -26.72 2.46 24.23
N GLU A 168 -27.26 3.59 23.74
CA GLU A 168 -27.09 3.99 22.33
C GLU A 168 -25.64 4.33 21.97
N GLN A 169 -24.89 4.96 22.88
CA GLN A 169 -23.47 5.20 22.68
C GLN A 169 -22.64 3.91 22.71
N ALA A 170 -22.94 2.99 23.63
CA ALA A 170 -22.29 1.68 23.68
C ALA A 170 -22.56 0.88 22.39
N LYS A 171 -23.81 0.88 21.94
CA LYS A 171 -24.22 0.25 20.69
C LYS A 171 -23.54 0.87 19.47
N ALA A 172 -23.36 2.19 19.44
CA ALA A 172 -22.62 2.86 18.38
C ALA A 172 -21.14 2.47 18.37
N ARG A 173 -20.50 2.36 19.56
CA ARG A 173 -19.11 1.90 19.68
C ARG A 173 -18.92 0.45 19.24
N GLU A 174 -19.86 -0.43 19.56
CA GLU A 174 -19.88 -1.82 19.08
C GLU A 174 -19.98 -1.91 17.55
N LEU A 175 -20.85 -1.10 16.93
CA LEU A 175 -20.96 -1.05 15.46
C LEU A 175 -19.73 -0.43 14.80
N GLU A 176 -19.07 0.54 15.46
CA GLU A 176 -17.81 1.10 14.99
C GLU A 176 -16.66 0.08 15.09
N ALA A 177 -16.60 -0.69 16.18
CA ALA A 177 -15.65 -1.78 16.35
C ALA A 177 -15.88 -2.89 15.32
N ASP A 178 -17.14 -3.21 14.99
CA ASP A 178 -17.48 -4.11 13.88
C ASP A 178 -16.96 -3.59 12.53
N ASP A 179 -17.25 -2.33 12.20
CA ASP A 179 -16.80 -1.73 10.93
C ASP A 179 -15.27 -1.76 10.82
N ARG A 180 -14.56 -1.30 11.86
CA ARG A 180 -13.09 -1.29 11.88
C ARG A 180 -12.51 -2.69 11.88
N GLY A 181 -13.03 -3.61 12.69
CA GLY A 181 -12.58 -5.00 12.73
C GLY A 181 -12.75 -5.71 11.39
N PHE A 182 -13.88 -5.46 10.71
CA PHE A 182 -14.14 -5.95 9.37
C PHE A 182 -13.14 -5.37 8.35
N ILE A 183 -12.83 -4.07 8.43
CA ILE A 183 -11.86 -3.44 7.54
C ILE A 183 -10.42 -3.91 7.82
N TYR A 184 -10.01 -4.07 9.07
CA TYR A 184 -8.69 -4.61 9.40
C TYR A 184 -8.51 -6.03 8.88
N ALA A 185 -9.54 -6.87 9.02
CA ALA A 185 -9.54 -8.23 8.46
C ALA A 185 -9.42 -8.20 6.92
N ALA A 186 -10.15 -7.31 6.25
CA ALA A 186 -10.07 -7.15 4.80
C ALA A 186 -8.69 -6.62 4.34
N LEU A 187 -8.14 -5.62 5.02
CA LEU A 187 -6.80 -5.06 4.74
C LEU A 187 -5.68 -6.08 4.98
N ALA A 188 -5.86 -6.94 5.98
CA ALA A 188 -4.99 -8.09 6.21
C ALA A 188 -5.10 -9.12 5.08
N GLY A 189 -6.15 -9.08 4.24
CA GLY A 189 -6.34 -9.97 3.09
C GLY A 189 -7.19 -11.21 3.38
N TYR A 190 -8.03 -11.15 4.42
CA TYR A 190 -9.00 -12.21 4.71
C TYR A 190 -10.32 -11.97 3.96
N ARG A 191 -11.02 -13.08 3.65
CA ARG A 191 -12.26 -13.10 2.88
C ARG A 191 -13.47 -12.72 3.72
N VAL A 192 -13.56 -11.46 4.09
CA VAL A 192 -14.59 -10.93 5.02
C VAL A 192 -16.01 -11.04 4.47
N GLU A 193 -16.19 -11.16 3.16
CA GLU A 193 -17.50 -11.38 2.54
C GLU A 193 -18.13 -12.70 2.97
N THR A 194 -17.32 -13.69 3.38
CA THR A 194 -17.80 -14.98 3.87
C THR A 194 -18.56 -14.87 5.19
N LEU A 195 -18.34 -13.79 5.96
CA LEU A 195 -18.98 -13.56 7.26
C LEU A 195 -20.47 -13.20 7.14
N LEU A 196 -20.90 -12.72 5.97
CA LEU A 196 -22.23 -12.12 5.75
C LEU A 196 -23.26 -13.11 5.18
N GLY A 197 -22.90 -14.39 5.07
CA GLY A 197 -23.69 -15.40 4.36
C GLY A 197 -23.57 -15.25 2.83
N ARG A 198 -23.61 -16.36 2.09
CA ARG A 198 -23.50 -16.33 0.61
C ARG A 198 -24.76 -15.77 -0.05
N ARG A 199 -25.92 -15.99 0.57
CA ARG A 199 -27.22 -15.44 0.19
C ARG A 199 -27.88 -14.80 1.41
N PRO A 200 -28.82 -13.86 1.22
CA PRO A 200 -29.54 -13.22 2.33
C PRO A 200 -30.26 -14.19 3.28
N ALA A 201 -30.58 -15.41 2.82
CA ALA A 201 -31.24 -16.46 3.59
C ALA A 201 -30.26 -17.41 4.33
N ASP A 202 -28.96 -17.37 4.00
CA ASP A 202 -27.97 -18.18 4.70
C ASP A 202 -27.63 -17.50 6.03
N ALA A 203 -27.44 -18.27 7.10
CA ALA A 203 -27.06 -17.71 8.40
C ALA A 203 -25.67 -17.07 8.33
N ASP A 204 -25.57 -15.80 8.73
CA ASP A 204 -24.30 -15.09 8.86
C ASP A 204 -23.51 -15.51 10.11
N PHE A 205 -22.23 -15.15 10.15
CA PHE A 205 -21.35 -15.46 11.27
C PHE A 205 -21.87 -14.89 12.58
N PHE A 206 -22.47 -13.70 12.58
CA PHE A 206 -23.00 -13.04 13.78
C PHE A 206 -24.13 -13.85 14.42
N THR A 207 -25.02 -14.38 13.58
CA THR A 207 -26.13 -15.23 14.01
C THR A 207 -25.60 -16.56 14.54
N TYR A 208 -24.61 -17.15 13.86
CA TYR A 208 -23.93 -18.36 14.33
C TYR A 208 -23.26 -18.11 15.69
N TRP A 209 -22.44 -17.06 15.80
CA TRP A 209 -21.69 -16.70 17.00
C TRP A 209 -22.63 -16.51 18.20
N MET A 210 -23.63 -15.64 18.07
CA MET A 210 -24.61 -15.38 19.13
C MET A 210 -25.33 -16.65 19.61
N ARG A 211 -25.65 -17.57 18.68
CA ARG A 211 -26.27 -18.85 19.02
C ARG A 211 -25.33 -19.77 19.81
N GLN A 212 -24.06 -19.84 19.43
CA GLN A 212 -23.08 -20.72 20.10
C GLN A 212 -22.66 -20.17 21.47
N THR A 213 -22.49 -18.85 21.59
CA THR A 213 -22.08 -18.20 22.83
C THR A 213 -23.24 -17.99 23.80
N GLN A 214 -24.48 -18.21 23.35
CA GLN A 214 -25.72 -17.90 24.09
C GLN A 214 -25.78 -16.44 24.57
N THR A 215 -25.04 -15.54 23.90
CA THR A 215 -25.05 -14.11 24.22
C THR A 215 -26.44 -13.56 23.91
N ARG A 216 -27.09 -12.96 24.91
CA ARG A 216 -28.37 -12.27 24.68
C ARG A 216 -28.07 -10.90 24.08
N ALA A 217 -28.75 -10.56 23.00
CA ALA A 217 -28.77 -9.19 22.54
C ALA A 217 -29.61 -8.35 23.52
N ASP A 218 -29.07 -7.20 23.92
CA ASP A 218 -29.69 -6.27 24.86
C ASP A 218 -29.67 -4.84 24.27
N ALA A 219 -29.94 -3.82 25.10
CA ALA A 219 -29.99 -2.44 24.65
C ALA A 219 -28.62 -1.90 24.20
N ALA A 220 -27.53 -2.41 24.79
CA ALA A 220 -26.16 -1.98 24.51
C ALA A 220 -25.49 -2.78 23.38
N HIS A 221 -25.97 -4.00 23.08
CA HIS A 221 -25.39 -4.88 22.06
C HIS A 221 -26.25 -4.97 20.78
N PRO A 222 -25.72 -4.60 19.60
CA PRO A 222 -26.44 -4.71 18.34
C PRO A 222 -26.86 -6.16 18.01
N GLN A 223 -28.07 -6.30 17.47
CA GLN A 223 -28.59 -7.57 16.95
C GLN A 223 -27.74 -8.08 15.77
N PRO A 224 -27.56 -9.40 15.57
CA PRO A 224 -26.77 -9.96 14.47
C PRO A 224 -27.13 -9.41 13.09
N GLY A 225 -28.43 -9.32 12.78
CA GLY A 225 -28.90 -8.78 11.51
C GLY A 225 -28.54 -7.32 11.30
N GLN A 226 -28.49 -6.52 12.38
CA GLN A 226 -28.05 -5.13 12.32
C GLN A 226 -26.54 -5.04 12.03
N ARG A 227 -25.71 -5.86 12.70
CA ARG A 227 -24.26 -5.93 12.45
C ARG A 227 -23.97 -6.30 10.99
N ALA A 228 -24.61 -7.37 10.50
CA ALA A 228 -24.44 -7.81 9.12
C ALA A 228 -24.87 -6.75 8.09
N GLU A 229 -25.98 -6.04 8.34
CA GLU A 229 -26.47 -5.01 7.41
C GLU A 229 -25.53 -3.79 7.31
N VAL A 230 -24.95 -3.35 8.43
CA VAL A 230 -23.95 -2.27 8.44
C VAL A 230 -22.74 -2.66 7.59
N LEU A 231 -22.25 -3.88 7.76
CA LEU A 231 -21.08 -4.38 7.02
C LEU A 231 -21.36 -4.63 5.54
N ARG A 232 -22.58 -5.05 5.17
CA ARG A 232 -23.02 -5.11 3.76
C ARG A 232 -22.98 -3.71 3.12
N LYS A 233 -23.50 -2.69 3.81
CA LYS A 233 -23.44 -1.29 3.33
C LYS A 233 -21.99 -0.82 3.19
N ARG A 234 -21.10 -1.21 4.10
CA ARG A 234 -19.67 -0.91 4.02
C ARG A 234 -18.99 -1.53 2.79
N LEU A 235 -19.29 -2.78 2.46
CA LEU A 235 -18.77 -3.40 1.23
C LEU A 235 -19.27 -2.68 -0.03
N LEU A 236 -20.56 -2.30 -0.05
CA LEU A 236 -21.12 -1.55 -1.17
C LEU A 236 -20.43 -0.20 -1.34
N SER A 237 -20.15 0.53 -0.24
CA SER A 237 -19.47 1.82 -0.33
C SER A 237 -18.03 1.70 -0.83
N ILE A 238 -17.27 0.68 -0.39
CA ILE A 238 -15.91 0.43 -0.90
C ILE A 238 -15.94 0.07 -2.40
N ARG A 239 -16.90 -0.77 -2.81
CA ARG A 239 -17.08 -1.14 -4.21
C ARG A 239 -17.36 0.09 -5.09
N ASP A 240 -18.16 1.03 -4.60
CA ASP A 240 -18.49 2.24 -5.35
C ASP A 240 -17.26 3.17 -5.52
N GLU A 241 -16.26 3.06 -4.63
CA GLU A 241 -14.99 3.78 -4.70
C GLU A 241 -13.90 3.07 -5.52
N LEU A 242 -14.07 1.77 -5.82
CA LEU A 242 -13.06 0.95 -6.51
C LEU A 242 -12.68 1.52 -7.89
N ALA A 243 -13.65 2.19 -8.53
CA ALA A 243 -13.47 3.02 -9.71
C ALA A 243 -12.23 3.93 -9.63
N PHE A 244 -12.04 4.61 -8.49
CA PHE A 244 -10.92 5.53 -8.32
C PHE A 244 -9.60 4.79 -8.24
N PHE A 245 -9.51 3.68 -7.49
CA PHE A 245 -8.31 2.86 -7.49
C PHE A 245 -7.92 2.38 -8.89
N GLU A 246 -8.90 1.83 -9.60
CA GLU A 246 -8.78 1.29 -10.94
C GLU A 246 -8.26 2.33 -11.96
N PHE A 247 -8.83 3.54 -11.98
CA PHE A 247 -8.33 4.60 -12.87
C PHE A 247 -7.01 5.18 -12.38
N GLY A 248 -6.78 5.26 -11.07
CA GLY A 248 -5.49 5.66 -10.50
C GLY A 248 -4.35 4.74 -10.94
N VAL A 249 -4.55 3.42 -10.94
CA VAL A 249 -3.58 2.44 -11.44
C VAL A 249 -3.32 2.62 -12.93
N ARG A 250 -4.35 2.83 -13.74
CA ARG A 250 -4.21 3.01 -15.20
C ARG A 250 -3.49 4.31 -15.54
N LEU A 251 -3.83 5.41 -14.88
CA LEU A 251 -3.13 6.69 -15.03
C LEU A 251 -1.66 6.57 -14.62
N ALA A 252 -1.37 5.97 -13.47
CA ALA A 252 -0.01 5.71 -13.00
C ALA A 252 0.78 4.80 -13.97
N HIS A 253 0.11 3.82 -14.59
CA HIS A 253 0.70 2.97 -15.61
C HIS A 253 1.19 3.76 -16.83
N PHE A 254 0.45 4.79 -17.23
CA PHE A 254 0.78 5.66 -18.36
C PHE A 254 1.54 6.94 -17.94
N ASP A 255 2.12 6.98 -16.73
CA ASP A 255 2.91 8.09 -16.18
C ASP A 255 2.13 9.40 -15.90
N TYR A 256 0.80 9.34 -15.83
CA TYR A 256 -0.04 10.44 -15.35
C TYR A 256 -0.08 10.42 -13.81
N CYS A 257 1.09 10.47 -13.17
CA CYS A 257 1.25 10.31 -11.73
C CYS A 257 0.57 11.43 -10.94
N ASP A 258 0.59 12.67 -11.44
CA ASP A 258 -0.10 13.80 -10.82
C ASP A 258 -1.61 13.54 -10.68
N ASP A 259 -2.27 13.11 -11.78
CA ASP A 259 -3.69 12.78 -11.77
C ASP A 259 -3.94 11.51 -10.95
N ALA A 260 -3.13 10.46 -11.16
CA ALA A 260 -3.26 9.18 -10.48
C ALA A 260 -3.28 9.33 -8.95
N MET A 261 -2.46 10.24 -8.39
CA MET A 261 -2.43 10.50 -6.96
C MET A 261 -3.78 10.98 -6.41
N TYR A 262 -4.54 11.80 -7.15
CA TYR A 262 -5.89 12.18 -6.74
C TYR A 262 -6.80 10.95 -6.59
N PHE A 263 -6.83 10.12 -7.62
CA PHE A 263 -7.67 8.92 -7.67
C PHE A 263 -7.28 7.91 -6.56
N LEU A 264 -5.99 7.67 -6.38
CA LEU A 264 -5.49 6.77 -5.34
C LEU A 264 -5.77 7.32 -3.94
N ARG A 265 -5.60 8.62 -3.68
CA ARG A 265 -5.94 9.24 -2.38
C ARG A 265 -7.43 9.22 -2.09
N ARG A 266 -8.29 9.35 -3.12
CA ARG A 266 -9.74 9.23 -2.95
C ARG A 266 -10.12 7.84 -2.46
N PHE A 267 -9.56 6.80 -3.08
CA PHE A 267 -9.78 5.42 -2.65
C PHE A 267 -9.11 5.10 -1.31
N GLN A 268 -7.92 5.63 -1.04
CA GLN A 268 -7.21 5.46 0.24
C GLN A 268 -8.10 5.79 1.45
N ARG A 269 -8.93 6.84 1.35
CA ARG A 269 -9.86 7.22 2.43
C ARG A 269 -10.93 6.16 2.71
N ALA A 270 -11.31 5.39 1.69
CA ALA A 270 -12.28 4.30 1.83
C ALA A 270 -11.60 2.99 2.23
N PHE A 271 -10.44 2.69 1.64
CA PHE A 271 -9.70 1.45 1.83
C PHE A 271 -8.18 1.68 1.70
N PRO A 272 -7.46 1.92 2.82
CA PRO A 272 -6.02 2.20 2.81
C PRO A 272 -5.18 0.92 2.71
N GLY A 273 -5.36 0.17 1.62
CA GLY A 273 -4.64 -1.08 1.37
C GLY A 273 -3.16 -0.88 1.04
N ARG A 274 -2.35 -1.92 1.25
CA ARG A 274 -0.92 -1.96 0.89
C ARG A 274 -0.67 -1.61 -0.58
N GLU A 275 -1.58 -2.00 -1.48
CA GLU A 275 -1.51 -1.71 -2.91
C GLU A 275 -1.67 -0.21 -3.18
N VAL A 276 -2.57 0.46 -2.43
CA VAL A 276 -2.82 1.90 -2.56
C VAL A 276 -1.58 2.67 -2.14
N PHE A 277 -1.04 2.35 -0.97
CA PHE A 277 0.19 2.95 -0.46
C PHE A 277 1.39 2.69 -1.37
N ASN A 278 1.55 1.47 -1.88
CA ASN A 278 2.60 1.17 -2.85
C ASN A 278 2.47 2.00 -4.12
N ASN A 279 1.26 2.17 -4.64
CA ASN A 279 1.02 2.92 -5.87
C ASN A 279 1.18 4.43 -5.67
N LEU A 280 0.80 4.96 -4.49
CA LEU A 280 1.09 6.35 -4.12
C LEU A 280 2.60 6.58 -4.01
N GLY A 281 3.32 5.70 -3.32
CA GLY A 281 4.77 5.79 -3.22
C GLY A 281 5.49 5.62 -4.55
N TYR A 282 4.96 4.77 -5.43
CA TYR A 282 5.38 4.66 -6.82
C TYR A 282 5.22 5.99 -7.57
N CYS A 283 4.03 6.60 -7.54
CA CYS A 283 3.79 7.88 -8.21
C CYS A 283 4.73 8.98 -7.68
N SER A 284 4.90 9.07 -6.36
CA SER A 284 5.84 10.00 -5.74
C SER A 284 7.28 9.76 -6.22
N LEU A 285 7.73 8.51 -6.34
CA LEU A 285 9.06 8.21 -6.91
C LEU A 285 9.18 8.65 -8.38
N GLN A 286 8.13 8.52 -9.19
CA GLN A 286 8.16 9.00 -10.58
C GLN A 286 8.23 10.52 -10.66
N LEU A 287 7.44 11.24 -9.87
CA LEU A 287 7.52 12.70 -9.78
C LEU A 287 8.91 13.16 -9.32
N ALA A 288 9.52 12.44 -8.38
CA ALA A 288 10.90 12.69 -7.98
C ALA A 288 11.87 12.52 -9.16
N ARG A 289 11.75 11.44 -9.93
CA ARG A 289 12.58 11.18 -11.12
C ARG A 289 12.40 12.26 -12.20
N GLN A 290 11.16 12.71 -12.42
CA GLN A 290 10.87 13.81 -13.36
C GLN A 290 11.55 15.11 -12.91
N ALA A 291 11.54 15.42 -11.61
CA ALA A 291 12.20 16.59 -11.04
C ALA A 291 13.76 16.52 -11.06
N MET A 292 14.36 15.32 -11.07
CA MET A 292 15.83 15.13 -11.06
C MET A 292 16.51 15.24 -12.44
N GLY A 293 15.76 15.09 -13.53
CA GLY A 293 16.31 14.93 -14.89
C GLY A 293 16.91 13.53 -15.16
N PRO A 294 17.06 13.13 -16.44
CA PRO A 294 17.27 11.73 -16.83
C PRO A 294 18.61 11.14 -16.37
N GLU A 295 19.70 11.91 -16.36
CA GLU A 295 21.02 11.39 -15.94
C GLU A 295 21.00 10.90 -14.48
N ARG A 296 20.29 11.62 -13.60
CA ARG A 296 20.14 11.28 -12.18
C ARG A 296 19.05 10.23 -11.97
N ALA A 297 17.90 10.41 -12.61
CA ALA A 297 16.78 9.49 -12.51
C ALA A 297 17.14 8.06 -12.95
N TYR A 298 17.97 7.92 -13.98
CA TYR A 298 18.38 6.64 -14.55
C TYR A 298 19.87 6.33 -14.32
N PHE A 299 20.45 6.88 -13.25
CA PHE A 299 21.84 6.58 -12.88
C PHE A 299 22.07 5.09 -12.71
N TYR A 300 21.15 4.42 -12.00
CA TYR A 300 20.95 2.98 -12.01
C TYR A 300 19.59 2.67 -12.61
N TRP A 301 19.44 1.46 -13.14
CA TRP A 301 18.13 0.89 -13.42
C TRP A 301 17.60 0.22 -12.15
N LEU A 302 16.96 1.02 -11.29
CA LEU A 302 16.31 0.53 -10.07
C LEU A 302 14.90 0.01 -10.40
N PRO A 303 14.46 -1.13 -9.83
CA PRO A 303 13.12 -1.63 -10.05
C PRO A 303 12.13 -0.61 -9.47
N SER A 304 11.28 -0.08 -10.34
CA SER A 304 10.01 0.52 -9.94
C SER A 304 8.92 -0.39 -10.46
N SER A 305 8.09 -0.94 -9.58
CA SER A 305 6.90 -1.67 -10.03
C SER A 305 5.87 -0.64 -10.51
N LEU A 306 5.56 -0.71 -11.82
CA LEU A 306 5.04 0.32 -12.74
C LEU A 306 6.19 1.15 -13.37
N ASP A 307 6.13 1.39 -14.68
CA ASP A 307 7.07 2.20 -15.50
C ASP A 307 6.51 2.36 -16.94
N GLY A 308 6.91 3.39 -17.68
CA GLY A 308 7.43 3.08 -19.02
C GLY A 308 7.32 4.08 -20.16
N GLU A 309 6.96 5.35 -20.01
CA GLU A 309 7.39 6.37 -21.00
C GLU A 309 7.17 7.80 -20.51
N THR A 310 8.25 8.57 -20.42
CA THR A 310 8.20 10.04 -20.33
C THR A 310 8.87 10.67 -21.55
N ARG A 311 8.16 11.59 -22.21
CA ARG A 311 8.68 12.42 -23.34
C ARG A 311 9.78 13.40 -22.89
N ALA A 312 9.98 13.60 -21.58
CA ALA A 312 10.96 14.53 -21.03
C ALA A 312 12.43 14.08 -21.25
N GLY A 313 12.66 12.78 -21.45
CA GLY A 313 14.00 12.23 -21.70
C GLY A 313 14.68 12.76 -22.97
N ALA A 314 13.90 13.24 -23.95
CA ALA A 314 14.43 13.80 -25.19
C ALA A 314 14.90 15.27 -25.07
N LEU A 315 14.52 15.98 -23.99
CA LEU A 315 14.66 17.44 -23.90
C LEU A 315 15.87 17.94 -23.10
N THR A 316 16.58 17.06 -22.39
CA THR A 316 17.64 17.45 -21.46
C THR A 316 18.99 16.79 -21.79
N ARG A 317 19.56 17.16 -22.95
CA ARG A 317 20.99 16.94 -23.24
C ARG A 317 21.77 18.23 -22.99
N ARG A 318 22.42 18.33 -21.82
CA ARG A 318 23.60 19.17 -21.63
C ARG A 318 24.59 18.42 -20.73
N GLY A 319 25.84 18.36 -21.17
CA GLY A 319 26.93 17.65 -20.49
C GLY A 319 27.22 18.23 -19.11
N GLY A 320 26.84 17.48 -18.07
CA GLY A 320 27.39 17.59 -16.73
C GLY A 320 28.56 16.62 -16.56
N ALA A 321 29.35 16.78 -15.50
CA ALA A 321 30.37 15.81 -15.14
C ALA A 321 29.73 14.46 -14.82
N ALA A 322 30.30 13.35 -15.30
CA ALA A 322 29.76 12.02 -15.09
C ALA A 322 29.58 11.74 -13.58
N LEU A 323 28.33 11.54 -13.17
CA LEU A 323 27.99 11.14 -11.80
C LEU A 323 28.74 9.83 -11.45
N LYS A 324 29.22 9.73 -10.21
CA LYS A 324 29.94 8.54 -9.69
C LYS A 324 29.16 7.77 -8.63
N SER A 325 28.08 8.36 -8.11
CA SER A 325 27.22 7.83 -7.04
C SER A 325 25.88 8.56 -7.03
N LEU A 326 24.84 7.90 -6.50
CA LEU A 326 23.51 8.49 -6.25
C LEU A 326 23.44 9.42 -5.02
N ARG A 327 24.44 9.44 -4.13
CA ARG A 327 24.44 10.19 -2.85
C ARG A 327 24.23 11.71 -2.96
N GLN A 328 24.11 12.26 -4.17
CA GLN A 328 23.92 13.69 -4.45
C GLN A 328 22.67 13.97 -5.33
N ALA A 329 21.82 12.97 -5.58
CA ALA A 329 20.79 13.05 -6.62
C ALA A 329 19.56 13.90 -6.23
N ALA A 330 19.18 13.95 -4.95
CA ALA A 330 17.87 14.42 -4.53
C ALA A 330 17.90 15.64 -3.60
N THR A 331 17.82 16.84 -4.17
CA THR A 331 17.65 18.11 -3.45
C THR A 331 16.44 18.87 -3.99
N GLY A 332 15.84 19.75 -3.18
CA GLY A 332 14.70 20.56 -3.62
C GLY A 332 13.42 19.73 -3.80
N GLU A 333 12.67 20.01 -4.86
CA GLU A 333 11.39 19.37 -5.16
C GLU A 333 11.48 17.83 -5.24
N ALA A 334 12.54 17.32 -5.89
CA ALA A 334 12.81 15.89 -5.94
C ALA A 334 12.97 15.26 -4.54
N GLY A 335 13.56 15.98 -3.59
CA GLY A 335 13.72 15.52 -2.20
C GLY A 335 12.37 15.40 -1.48
N GLY A 336 11.46 16.35 -1.70
CA GLY A 336 10.11 16.30 -1.15
C GLY A 336 9.32 15.09 -1.67
N TYR A 337 9.37 14.84 -2.98
CA TYR A 337 8.72 13.67 -3.56
C TYR A 337 9.33 12.34 -3.09
N LEU A 338 10.65 12.26 -2.87
CA LEU A 338 11.25 11.05 -2.30
C LEU A 338 10.81 10.81 -0.85
N GLN A 339 10.64 11.87 -0.06
CA GLN A 339 10.12 11.75 1.30
C GLN A 339 8.68 11.23 1.31
N ASP A 340 7.82 11.76 0.44
CA ASP A 340 6.45 11.24 0.26
C ASP A 340 6.49 9.76 -0.17
N ALA A 341 7.37 9.41 -1.10
CA ALA A 341 7.53 8.04 -1.56
C ALA A 341 7.92 7.09 -0.43
N GLU A 342 8.92 7.47 0.38
CA GLU A 342 9.38 6.73 1.55
C GLU A 342 8.27 6.52 2.57
N GLU A 343 7.50 7.57 2.88
CA GLU A 343 6.38 7.50 3.83
C GLU A 343 5.31 6.50 3.38
N PHE A 344 4.83 6.63 2.14
CA PHE A 344 3.83 5.73 1.60
C PHE A 344 4.33 4.29 1.51
N LEU A 345 5.57 4.07 1.08
CA LEU A 345 6.13 2.73 0.96
C LEU A 345 6.36 2.07 2.32
N ARG A 346 6.74 2.85 3.35
CA ARG A 346 6.76 2.36 4.74
C ARG A 346 5.37 1.96 5.20
N GLN A 347 4.33 2.74 4.92
CA GLN A 347 2.94 2.38 5.23
C GLN A 347 2.54 1.07 4.52
N ALA A 348 2.93 0.88 3.25
CA ALA A 348 2.68 -0.36 2.52
C ALA A 348 3.38 -1.59 3.15
N VAL A 349 4.66 -1.46 3.52
CA VAL A 349 5.43 -2.53 4.19
C VAL A 349 4.91 -2.82 5.60
N GLN A 350 4.42 -1.81 6.31
CA GLN A 350 3.81 -1.99 7.63
C GLN A 350 2.46 -2.70 7.54
N ALA A 351 1.62 -2.33 6.56
CA ALA A 351 0.32 -2.94 6.33
C ALA A 351 0.46 -4.42 5.93
N ASP A 352 1.48 -4.75 5.13
CA ASP A 352 1.85 -6.14 4.85
C ASP A 352 3.38 -6.31 4.74
N PRO A 353 4.03 -6.84 5.79
CA PRO A 353 5.47 -7.09 5.79
C PRO A 353 5.95 -8.07 4.72
N ARG A 354 5.04 -8.86 4.12
CA ARG A 354 5.33 -9.83 3.06
C ARG A 354 5.15 -9.25 1.65
N TYR A 355 4.73 -7.99 1.53
CA TYR A 355 4.46 -7.35 0.25
C TYR A 355 5.76 -6.92 -0.45
N LEU A 356 6.32 -7.85 -1.23
CA LEU A 356 7.61 -7.69 -1.93
C LEU A 356 7.71 -6.42 -2.79
N PRO A 357 6.67 -6.00 -3.57
CA PRO A 357 6.76 -4.79 -4.39
C PRO A 357 7.10 -3.53 -3.57
N ALA A 358 6.46 -3.37 -2.42
CA ALA A 358 6.70 -2.21 -1.56
C ALA A 358 8.12 -2.21 -0.98
N ARG A 359 8.68 -3.38 -0.64
CA ARG A 359 10.07 -3.50 -0.17
C ARG A 359 11.07 -3.14 -1.25
N LEU A 360 10.88 -3.62 -2.48
CA LEU A 360 11.76 -3.30 -3.61
C LEU A 360 11.72 -1.80 -3.94
N ASN A 361 10.52 -1.22 -3.99
CA ASN A 361 10.35 0.22 -4.21
C ASN A 361 10.95 1.04 -3.05
N LEU A 362 10.78 0.61 -1.80
CA LEU A 362 11.33 1.31 -0.64
C LEU A 362 12.87 1.29 -0.66
N ALA A 363 13.47 0.14 -0.98
CA ALA A 363 14.92 0.05 -1.15
C ALA A 363 15.43 0.95 -2.28
N ALA A 364 14.70 1.05 -3.40
CA ALA A 364 15.02 1.97 -4.49
C ALA A 364 14.95 3.45 -4.03
N VAL A 365 13.91 3.83 -3.29
CA VAL A 365 13.78 5.19 -2.71
C VAL A 365 14.94 5.49 -1.76
N SER A 366 15.29 4.56 -0.86
CA SER A 366 16.44 4.73 0.05
C SER A 366 17.76 4.93 -0.71
N LEU A 367 17.96 4.27 -1.86
CA LEU A 367 19.13 4.51 -2.71
C LEU A 367 19.13 5.92 -3.32
N TYR A 368 17.98 6.41 -3.82
CA TYR A 368 17.88 7.79 -4.33
C TYR A 368 18.11 8.84 -3.24
N GLN A 369 17.71 8.54 -2.00
CA GLN A 369 17.94 9.40 -0.84
C GLN A 369 19.39 9.33 -0.33
N GLY A 370 20.23 8.44 -0.85
CA GLY A 370 21.60 8.26 -0.37
C GLY A 370 21.68 7.53 0.97
N ASN A 371 20.67 6.74 1.32
CA ASN A 371 20.55 5.94 2.56
C ASN A 371 20.72 4.43 2.27
N PRO A 372 21.92 3.97 1.86
CA PRO A 372 22.10 2.59 1.42
C PRO A 372 22.03 1.57 2.57
N HIS A 373 22.22 2.00 3.84
CA HIS A 373 22.00 1.14 5.00
C HIS A 373 20.52 0.75 5.15
N ASP A 374 19.61 1.72 4.98
CA ASP A 374 18.16 1.49 5.04
C ASP A 374 17.69 0.62 3.87
N ALA A 375 18.29 0.81 2.68
CA ALA A 375 18.05 -0.05 1.53
C ALA A 375 18.37 -1.51 1.85
N ARG A 376 19.54 -1.79 2.43
CA ARG A 376 19.94 -3.17 2.79
C ARG A 376 19.07 -3.78 3.88
N ALA A 377 18.76 -3.03 4.93
CA ALA A 377 17.84 -3.50 5.98
C ALA A 377 16.45 -3.88 5.41
N THR A 378 15.97 -3.11 4.44
CA THR A 378 14.70 -3.41 3.73
C THR A 378 14.82 -4.67 2.86
N LEU A 379 15.95 -4.83 2.17
CA LEU A 379 16.24 -5.96 1.27
C LEU A 379 16.48 -7.28 2.01
N ASP A 380 16.98 -7.26 3.25
CA ASP A 380 17.13 -8.47 4.06
C ASP A 380 15.77 -9.16 4.27
N GLY A 381 14.72 -8.37 4.54
CA GLY A 381 13.36 -8.89 4.60
C GLY A 381 12.81 -9.34 3.24
N ALA A 382 13.20 -8.69 2.14
CA ALA A 382 12.82 -9.12 0.78
C ALA A 382 13.47 -10.46 0.40
N ARG A 383 14.73 -10.67 0.79
CA ARG A 383 15.49 -11.90 0.54
C ARG A 383 14.87 -13.11 1.22
N ALA A 384 14.34 -12.94 2.43
CA ALA A 384 13.62 -14.00 3.13
C ALA A 384 12.31 -14.41 2.42
N LEU A 385 11.68 -13.48 1.68
CA LEU A 385 10.42 -13.70 0.98
C LEU A 385 10.61 -14.28 -0.43
N ALA A 386 11.65 -13.83 -1.13
CA ALA A 386 11.93 -14.19 -2.51
C ALA A 386 13.45 -14.40 -2.72
N PRO A 387 14.02 -15.52 -2.22
CA PRO A 387 15.45 -15.77 -2.29
C PRO A 387 16.00 -15.91 -3.71
N ASP A 388 15.15 -16.35 -4.65
CA ASP A 388 15.51 -16.59 -6.05
C ASP A 388 15.22 -15.39 -6.98
N ASP A 389 14.65 -14.30 -6.45
CA ASP A 389 14.37 -13.11 -7.25
C ASP A 389 15.67 -12.30 -7.47
N PRO A 390 16.18 -12.21 -8.71
CA PRO A 390 17.47 -11.56 -8.98
C PRO A 390 17.48 -10.05 -8.70
N ARG A 391 16.30 -9.42 -8.58
CA ARG A 391 16.17 -7.99 -8.24
C ARG A 391 16.67 -7.71 -6.83
N VAL A 392 16.50 -8.65 -5.90
CA VAL A 392 16.92 -8.49 -4.49
C VAL A 392 18.44 -8.41 -4.37
N PRO A 393 19.24 -9.43 -4.79
CA PRO A 393 20.69 -9.34 -4.74
C PRO A 393 21.26 -8.28 -5.70
N GLY A 394 20.57 -7.96 -6.80
CA GLY A 394 20.96 -6.86 -7.69
C GLY A 394 20.91 -5.49 -7.00
N LEU A 395 19.81 -5.19 -6.30
CA LEU A 395 19.68 -3.98 -5.49
C LEU A 395 20.64 -3.95 -4.30
N ASP A 396 20.86 -5.09 -3.64
CA ASP A 396 21.80 -5.18 -2.52
C ASP A 396 23.23 -4.89 -2.97
N ALA A 397 23.64 -5.35 -4.16
CA ALA A 397 24.94 -5.02 -4.75
C ALA A 397 25.09 -3.51 -5.01
N LEU A 398 24.05 -2.84 -5.50
CA LEU A 398 24.06 -1.38 -5.66
C LEU A 398 24.15 -0.65 -4.32
N ALA A 399 23.37 -1.09 -3.32
CA ALA A 399 23.43 -0.54 -1.97
C ALA A 399 24.81 -0.73 -1.34
N LEU A 400 25.43 -1.89 -1.57
CA LEU A 400 26.78 -2.18 -1.12
C LEU A 400 27.80 -1.23 -1.79
N TYR A 401 27.71 -1.01 -3.10
CA TYR A 401 28.57 -0.02 -3.76
C TYR A 401 28.34 1.39 -3.20
N GLU A 402 27.08 1.80 -3.04
CA GLU A 402 26.71 3.09 -2.46
C GLU A 402 27.05 3.21 -0.97
N GLN A 403 27.46 2.15 -0.27
CA GLN A 403 28.06 2.21 1.08
C GLN A 403 29.56 2.48 1.06
N SER A 404 30.23 2.33 -0.08
CA SER A 404 31.68 2.54 -0.18
C SER A 404 32.07 3.94 0.29
N ASP A 405 33.17 4.05 1.02
CA ASP A 405 33.74 5.32 1.45
C ASP A 405 35.26 5.33 1.28
N ALA A 406 35.94 6.34 1.81
CA ALA A 406 37.39 6.47 1.64
C ALA A 406 38.20 5.36 2.34
N GLY A 407 37.62 4.67 3.33
CA GLY A 407 38.26 3.59 4.10
C GLY A 407 37.75 2.19 3.77
N LEU A 408 36.61 2.09 3.07
CA LEU A 408 35.93 0.84 2.78
C LEU A 408 35.54 0.77 1.29
N ASP A 409 36.33 0.05 0.51
CA ASP A 409 36.05 -0.18 -0.91
C ASP A 409 35.21 -1.44 -1.11
N LEU A 410 33.90 -1.27 -1.30
CA LEU A 410 32.98 -2.37 -1.54
C LEU A 410 32.70 -2.62 -3.03
N TRP A 411 33.29 -1.82 -3.92
CA TRP A 411 33.10 -1.98 -5.35
C TRP A 411 33.45 -3.39 -5.87
N PRO A 412 34.56 -4.04 -5.46
CA PRO A 412 34.89 -5.38 -5.95
C PRO A 412 33.81 -6.41 -5.63
N THR A 413 33.22 -6.34 -4.43
CA THR A 413 32.16 -7.23 -4.00
C THR A 413 30.86 -6.95 -4.75
N ALA A 414 30.49 -5.67 -4.89
CA ALA A 414 29.30 -5.24 -5.60
C ALA A 414 29.32 -5.67 -7.07
N ILE A 415 30.43 -5.43 -7.78
CA ILE A 415 30.52 -5.79 -9.20
C ILE A 415 30.56 -7.30 -9.40
N ALA A 416 31.27 -8.06 -8.56
CA ALA A 416 31.28 -9.52 -8.66
C ALA A 416 29.88 -10.12 -8.50
N ALA A 417 29.05 -9.58 -7.60
CA ALA A 417 27.67 -9.99 -7.43
C ALA A 417 26.81 -9.69 -8.68
N LEU A 418 26.90 -8.47 -9.23
CA LEU A 418 26.14 -8.10 -10.43
C LEU A 418 26.57 -8.89 -11.66
N GLU A 419 27.86 -9.12 -11.85
CA GLU A 419 28.36 -9.87 -13.00
C GLU A 419 27.90 -11.33 -12.95
N LYS A 420 27.93 -11.96 -11.77
CA LYS A 420 27.37 -13.31 -11.57
C LYS A 420 25.89 -13.37 -11.94
N LEU A 421 25.10 -12.37 -11.56
CA LEU A 421 23.69 -12.28 -11.93
C LEU A 421 23.49 -11.99 -13.43
N ALA A 422 24.45 -11.33 -14.07
CA ALA A 422 24.42 -10.98 -15.48
C ALA A 422 24.95 -12.09 -16.41
N GLU A 423 25.61 -13.13 -15.88
CA GLU A 423 26.18 -14.24 -16.67
C GLU A 423 25.16 -14.94 -17.59
N PRO A 424 23.94 -15.33 -17.13
CA PRO A 424 22.95 -15.99 -17.98
C PRO A 424 22.56 -15.12 -19.17
N SER A 425 22.37 -15.70 -20.36
CA SER A 425 22.00 -14.95 -21.58
C SER A 425 20.64 -14.25 -21.48
N ASP A 426 19.76 -14.78 -20.65
CA ASP A 426 18.41 -14.27 -20.35
C ASP A 426 18.35 -13.41 -19.08
N ALA A 427 19.51 -13.05 -18.48
CA ALA A 427 19.57 -12.18 -17.32
C ALA A 427 18.72 -10.90 -17.49
N PRO A 428 18.05 -10.43 -16.42
CA PRO A 428 17.22 -9.23 -16.50
C PRO A 428 18.03 -8.02 -16.98
N PRO A 429 17.50 -7.21 -17.92
CA PRO A 429 18.23 -6.10 -18.52
C PRO A 429 18.66 -5.04 -17.50
N GLU A 430 17.92 -4.86 -16.41
CA GLU A 430 18.28 -3.97 -15.31
C GLU A 430 19.58 -4.40 -14.62
N ILE A 431 19.82 -5.71 -14.44
CA ILE A 431 21.04 -6.24 -13.84
C ILE A 431 22.23 -5.99 -14.77
N VAL A 432 22.05 -6.29 -16.06
CA VAL A 432 23.08 -6.08 -17.09
C VAL A 432 23.45 -4.59 -17.19
N PHE A 433 22.45 -3.70 -17.13
CA PHE A 433 22.64 -2.24 -17.14
C PHE A 433 23.46 -1.79 -15.93
N ASN A 434 23.08 -2.25 -14.74
CA ASN A 434 23.74 -1.88 -13.50
C ASN A 434 25.19 -2.39 -13.44
N ALA A 435 25.47 -3.61 -13.95
CA ALA A 435 26.82 -4.13 -14.09
C ALA A 435 27.67 -3.26 -15.03
N ALA A 436 27.12 -2.94 -16.22
CA ALA A 436 27.77 -2.07 -17.20
C ALA A 436 28.12 -0.70 -16.61
N ARG A 437 27.18 -0.12 -15.84
CA ARG A 437 27.34 1.16 -15.17
C ARG A 437 28.47 1.16 -14.13
N LEU A 438 28.53 0.15 -13.26
CA LEU A 438 29.58 0.06 -12.24
C LEU A 438 30.98 -0.12 -12.85
N LEU A 439 31.09 -0.84 -13.97
CA LEU A 439 32.34 -1.00 -14.74
C LEU A 439 32.74 0.26 -15.50
N GLU A 440 31.79 1.12 -15.85
CA GLU A 440 32.04 2.43 -16.46
C GLU A 440 32.59 3.42 -15.41
N ILE A 441 31.99 3.46 -14.21
CA ILE A 441 32.41 4.37 -13.13
C ILE A 441 33.86 4.09 -12.68
N ARG A 442 34.24 2.81 -12.62
CA ARG A 442 35.64 2.38 -12.38
C ARG A 442 36.16 1.62 -13.61
N PRO A 443 36.75 2.33 -14.59
CA PRO A 443 36.89 1.85 -15.95
C PRO A 443 37.51 0.43 -16.05
N ARG A 444 36.68 -0.49 -16.55
CA ARG A 444 37.06 -1.78 -17.14
C ARG A 444 36.45 -1.84 -18.52
N VAL A 445 37.00 -0.99 -19.40
CA VAL A 445 36.37 -0.55 -20.65
C VAL A 445 35.84 -1.70 -21.50
N ASP A 446 36.62 -2.77 -21.68
CA ASP A 446 36.21 -3.90 -22.52
C ASP A 446 35.04 -4.69 -21.93
N ARG A 447 35.03 -4.87 -20.60
CA ARG A 447 33.94 -5.55 -19.90
C ARG A 447 32.65 -4.71 -19.93
N ALA A 448 32.76 -3.42 -19.63
CA ALA A 448 31.62 -2.50 -19.67
C ALA A 448 30.99 -2.47 -21.08
N ARG A 449 31.81 -2.38 -22.13
CA ARG A 449 31.36 -2.43 -23.53
C ARG A 449 30.63 -3.72 -23.87
N GLY A 450 31.12 -4.86 -23.39
CA GLY A 450 30.43 -6.15 -23.58
C GLY A 450 28.98 -6.12 -23.11
N TYR A 451 28.74 -5.59 -21.90
CA TYR A 451 27.39 -5.45 -21.37
C TYR A 451 26.55 -4.39 -22.10
N TRP A 452 27.13 -3.23 -22.43
CA TRP A 452 26.42 -2.19 -23.21
C TRP A 452 25.99 -2.68 -24.59
N ASN A 453 26.87 -3.39 -25.30
CA ASN A 453 26.56 -3.96 -26.62
C ASN A 453 25.46 -5.04 -26.54
N ARG A 454 25.48 -5.85 -25.47
CA ARG A 454 24.42 -6.83 -25.21
C ARG A 454 23.06 -6.18 -25.00
N LEU A 455 23.01 -5.05 -24.29
CA LEU A 455 21.77 -4.27 -24.13
C LEU A 455 21.34 -3.59 -25.42
N ALA A 456 22.29 -3.05 -26.19
CA ALA A 456 22.03 -2.39 -27.46
C ALA A 456 21.35 -3.32 -28.48
N ALA A 457 21.73 -4.61 -28.50
CA ALA A 457 21.06 -5.63 -29.32
C ALA A 457 19.56 -5.82 -28.98
N ARG A 458 19.13 -5.37 -27.79
CA ARG A 458 17.73 -5.43 -27.31
C ARG A 458 17.11 -4.04 -27.13
N ALA A 459 17.75 -2.97 -27.62
CA ALA A 459 17.33 -1.59 -27.41
C ALA A 459 15.84 -1.31 -27.71
N PRO A 460 15.21 -1.88 -28.77
CA PRO A 460 13.78 -1.68 -29.04
C PRO A 460 12.82 -2.17 -27.96
N THR A 461 13.30 -3.02 -27.04
CA THR A 461 12.51 -3.57 -25.93
C THR A 461 12.71 -2.82 -24.60
N LEU A 462 13.71 -1.93 -24.54
CA LEU A 462 14.05 -1.19 -23.32
C LEU A 462 13.18 0.08 -23.17
N PRO A 463 12.96 0.58 -21.94
CA PRO A 463 12.37 1.90 -21.74
C PRO A 463 13.16 2.98 -22.47
N GLU A 464 12.48 3.97 -23.06
CA GLU A 464 13.12 4.98 -23.92
C GLU A 464 14.29 5.72 -23.26
N PRO A 465 14.21 6.19 -21.99
CA PRO A 465 15.33 6.83 -21.32
C PRO A 465 16.55 5.90 -21.17
N VAL A 466 16.30 4.62 -20.91
CA VAL A 466 17.35 3.60 -20.78
C VAL A 466 17.94 3.25 -22.14
N ALA A 467 17.11 3.07 -23.17
CA ALA A 467 17.55 2.82 -24.53
C ALA A 467 18.46 3.95 -25.04
N ALA A 468 18.10 5.21 -24.76
CA ALA A 468 18.92 6.38 -25.09
C ALA A 468 20.32 6.30 -24.46
N LEU A 469 20.39 5.99 -23.16
CA LEU A 469 21.68 5.81 -22.46
C LEU A 469 22.48 4.64 -23.02
N VAL A 470 21.86 3.47 -23.17
CA VAL A 470 22.50 2.28 -23.74
C VAL A 470 23.08 2.57 -25.12
N CYS A 471 22.30 3.21 -26.00
CA CYS A 471 22.72 3.53 -27.36
C CYS A 471 23.84 4.56 -27.43
N GLN A 472 23.95 5.45 -26.44
CA GLN A 472 25.06 6.38 -26.31
C GLN A 472 26.36 5.68 -25.86
N GLN A 473 26.25 4.67 -25.00
CA GLN A 473 27.41 4.00 -24.36
C GLN A 473 27.97 2.82 -25.13
N GLN A 474 27.15 2.18 -25.96
CA GLN A 474 27.59 1.07 -26.82
C GLN A 474 28.59 1.52 -27.89
N ASN A 475 29.38 0.57 -28.39
CA ASN A 475 30.36 0.81 -29.46
C ASN A 475 30.22 -0.17 -30.64
N ALA A 476 29.13 -0.94 -30.69
CA ALA A 476 28.79 -1.85 -31.79
C ALA A 476 28.39 -1.11 -33.08
N GLY A 477 27.94 0.14 -32.99
CA GLY A 477 27.61 0.97 -34.14
C GLY A 477 27.28 2.42 -33.79
N PRO A 478 26.85 3.25 -34.75
CA PRO A 478 26.43 4.62 -34.48
C PRO A 478 25.22 4.65 -33.51
N PRO A 479 25.17 5.53 -32.49
CA PRO A 479 24.05 5.62 -31.56
C PRO A 479 22.68 5.77 -32.24
N GLY A 480 22.63 6.51 -33.35
CA GLY A 480 21.41 6.71 -34.13
C GLY A 480 20.88 5.43 -34.77
N ALA A 481 21.72 4.43 -35.07
CA ALA A 481 21.29 3.13 -35.59
C ALA A 481 20.70 2.24 -34.48
N CYS A 482 21.22 2.36 -33.25
CA CYS A 482 20.71 1.65 -32.07
C CYS A 482 19.31 2.14 -31.65
N LEU A 483 19.03 3.43 -31.84
CA LEU A 483 17.72 4.03 -31.56
C LEU A 483 16.69 3.89 -32.69
N GLN A 484 17.08 3.34 -33.85
CA GLN A 484 16.11 3.12 -34.93
C GLN A 484 15.06 2.12 -34.43
N PRO A 485 13.78 2.49 -34.35
CA PRO A 485 12.75 1.53 -34.04
C PRO A 485 12.76 0.48 -35.15
N THR A 486 12.83 -0.80 -34.78
CA THR A 486 12.42 -1.87 -35.69
C THR A 486 10.97 -1.61 -36.04
N LYS A 487 10.72 -1.02 -37.22
CA LYS A 487 9.36 -0.80 -37.72
C LYS A 487 8.75 -2.18 -37.95
N GLN A 488 8.00 -2.66 -36.97
CA GLN A 488 7.12 -3.80 -37.18
C GLN A 488 5.90 -3.27 -37.94
N ALA A 489 5.50 -4.00 -38.99
CA ALA A 489 4.22 -3.72 -39.63
C ALA A 489 3.12 -3.96 -38.58
N ALA A 490 2.45 -2.89 -38.18
CA ALA A 490 1.35 -2.93 -37.26
C ALA A 490 0.04 -2.79 -38.04
N THR A 491 -0.93 -3.64 -37.75
CA THR A 491 -2.31 -3.46 -38.22
C THR A 491 -3.11 -2.73 -37.16
N ASP A 492 -4.17 -2.03 -37.56
CA ASP A 492 -5.07 -1.42 -36.60
C ASP A 492 -5.68 -2.49 -35.68
N PRO A 493 -5.73 -2.24 -34.36
CA PRO A 493 -6.38 -3.16 -33.45
C PRO A 493 -7.87 -3.27 -33.78
N PRO A 494 -8.50 -4.45 -33.61
CA PRO A 494 -9.91 -4.67 -33.95
C PRO A 494 -10.87 -4.03 -32.92
N TRP A 495 -10.33 -3.38 -31.89
CA TRP A 495 -11.09 -2.84 -30.77
C TRP A 495 -11.91 -1.62 -31.19
N ARG A 496 -13.19 -1.62 -30.81
CA ARG A 496 -14.09 -0.49 -31.06
C ARG A 496 -14.25 0.32 -29.79
N TRP A 497 -13.69 1.53 -29.80
CA TRP A 497 -13.76 2.43 -28.65
C TRP A 497 -15.14 3.08 -28.51
N PRO A 498 -15.67 3.22 -27.29
CA PRO A 498 -16.95 3.90 -27.04
C PRO A 498 -16.94 5.34 -27.54
N VAL A 499 -15.80 6.03 -27.39
CA VAL A 499 -15.54 7.35 -27.96
C VAL A 499 -14.46 7.22 -29.02
N ALA A 500 -14.79 7.61 -30.26
CA ALA A 500 -13.87 7.49 -31.38
C ALA A 500 -12.58 8.27 -31.14
N VAL A 501 -11.43 7.60 -31.29
CA VAL A 501 -10.09 8.18 -31.05
C VAL A 501 -9.82 9.39 -31.97
N ALA A 502 -10.32 9.37 -33.20
CA ALA A 502 -10.21 10.51 -34.12
C ALA A 502 -11.01 11.77 -33.70
N ARG A 503 -11.90 11.68 -32.69
CA ARG A 503 -12.73 12.78 -32.19
C ARG A 503 -12.29 13.33 -30.83
N LEU A 504 -11.09 12.98 -30.36
CA LEU A 504 -10.54 13.36 -29.06
C LEU A 504 -9.99 14.80 -29.01
N GLN A 505 -10.57 15.70 -29.80
CA GLN A 505 -10.49 17.13 -29.51
C GLN A 505 -11.31 17.44 -28.25
N ARG A 506 -11.15 18.61 -27.65
CA ARG A 506 -11.94 19.06 -26.50
C ARG A 506 -13.43 18.84 -26.78
N GLN A 507 -14.05 17.88 -26.10
CA GLN A 507 -15.46 17.56 -26.26
C GLN A 507 -16.22 18.37 -25.21
N SER A 508 -17.27 19.09 -25.58
CA SER A 508 -18.10 19.71 -24.55
C SER A 508 -18.68 18.61 -23.65
N PRO A 509 -18.72 18.79 -22.31
CA PRO A 509 -19.31 17.81 -21.40
C PRO A 509 -20.76 17.41 -21.75
N GLN A 510 -21.46 18.27 -22.48
CA GLN A 510 -22.81 18.03 -23.00
C GLN A 510 -22.80 17.00 -24.14
N SER A 511 -21.79 17.04 -25.02
CA SER A 511 -21.65 16.10 -26.14
C SER A 511 -21.37 14.68 -25.65
N LEU A 512 -20.45 14.53 -24.69
CA LEU A 512 -20.14 13.24 -24.08
C LEU A 512 -21.33 12.69 -23.27
N ARG A 513 -22.04 13.54 -22.51
CA ARG A 513 -23.28 13.12 -21.84
C ARG A 513 -24.37 12.69 -22.81
N GLY A 514 -24.46 13.31 -23.99
CA GLY A 514 -25.38 12.86 -25.04
C GLY A 514 -25.00 11.49 -25.61
N LEU A 515 -23.71 11.28 -25.90
CA LEU A 515 -23.18 10.03 -26.44
C LEU A 515 -23.29 8.86 -25.45
N LEU A 516 -23.05 9.12 -24.17
CA LEU A 516 -23.00 8.14 -23.08
C LEU A 516 -24.21 8.29 -22.13
N LYS A 517 -25.36 8.73 -22.64
CA LYS A 517 -26.53 9.11 -21.81
C LYS A 517 -27.09 7.98 -20.95
N ASP A 518 -26.97 6.74 -21.42
CA ASP A 518 -27.48 5.54 -20.74
C ASP A 518 -26.42 4.89 -19.85
N TRP A 519 -25.22 5.49 -19.76
CA TRP A 519 -24.11 5.00 -18.96
C TRP A 519 -24.22 5.51 -17.54
N ARG A 520 -23.77 4.70 -16.58
CA ARG A 520 -23.67 5.13 -15.18
C ARG A 520 -22.53 6.14 -15.05
N VAL A 521 -22.79 7.27 -14.40
CA VAL A 521 -21.83 8.37 -14.26
C VAL A 521 -21.40 8.51 -12.79
N LEU A 522 -20.09 8.57 -12.57
CA LEU A 522 -19.47 8.92 -11.30
C LEU A 522 -18.76 10.27 -11.46
N ARG A 523 -19.03 11.22 -10.57
CA ARG A 523 -18.43 12.55 -10.63
C ARG A 523 -17.02 12.55 -10.03
N VAL A 524 -16.09 13.18 -10.72
CA VAL A 524 -14.74 13.49 -10.25
C VAL A 524 -14.72 14.96 -9.87
N ASN A 525 -14.60 15.25 -8.56
CA ASN A 525 -14.51 16.62 -8.04
C ASN A 525 -13.23 16.74 -7.18
N GLY A 526 -12.25 17.52 -7.65
CA GLY A 526 -11.07 17.90 -6.86
C GLY A 526 -11.41 18.83 -5.71
N SER A 527 -10.83 18.62 -4.52
CA SER A 527 -10.90 19.59 -3.40
C SER A 527 -10.00 20.82 -3.60
N SER A 528 -9.14 20.78 -4.62
CA SER A 528 -8.41 21.91 -5.19
C SER A 528 -8.81 21.98 -6.66
N ASP A 529 -9.04 23.17 -7.22
CA ASP A 529 -9.58 23.48 -8.56
C ASP A 529 -8.78 22.93 -9.79
N LYS A 530 -8.07 21.81 -9.65
CA LYS A 530 -7.14 21.24 -10.64
C LYS A 530 -7.69 20.03 -11.40
N LEU A 531 -8.75 19.38 -10.94
CA LEU A 531 -9.30 18.17 -11.57
C LEU A 531 -10.83 18.18 -11.49
N ASP A 532 -11.47 18.43 -12.64
CA ASP A 532 -12.91 18.29 -12.81
C ASP A 532 -13.23 17.26 -13.88
N GLY A 533 -14.19 16.36 -13.64
CA GLY A 533 -14.46 15.33 -14.63
C GLY A 533 -15.52 14.32 -14.26
N HIS A 534 -15.60 13.25 -15.05
CA HIS A 534 -16.55 12.16 -14.84
C HIS A 534 -15.95 10.82 -15.26
N ILE A 535 -16.39 9.77 -14.60
CA ILE A 535 -16.18 8.40 -15.03
C ILE A 535 -17.52 7.84 -15.51
N TYR A 536 -17.56 7.39 -16.76
CA TYR A 536 -18.72 6.76 -17.37
C TYR A 536 -18.51 5.25 -17.41
N TYR A 537 -19.54 4.48 -17.03
CA TYR A 537 -19.55 3.02 -17.08
C TYR A 537 -20.66 2.50 -17.96
N HIS A 538 -20.31 1.59 -18.87
CA HIS A 538 -21.31 0.85 -19.61
C HIS A 538 -22.17 0.03 -18.63
N PRO A 539 -23.50 -0.02 -18.80
CA PRO A 539 -24.39 -0.74 -17.88
C PRO A 539 -24.05 -2.23 -17.70
N GLU A 540 -23.50 -2.86 -18.75
CA GLU A 540 -23.08 -4.26 -18.73
C GLU A 540 -21.66 -4.47 -18.17
N GLY A 541 -20.96 -3.39 -17.78
CA GLY A 541 -19.58 -3.46 -17.27
C GLY A 541 -18.50 -3.66 -18.34
N THR A 542 -18.88 -3.72 -19.61
CA THR A 542 -17.99 -4.01 -20.75
C THR A 542 -17.07 -2.86 -21.17
N ALA A 543 -17.31 -1.65 -20.68
CA ALA A 543 -16.45 -0.51 -20.99
C ALA A 543 -16.55 0.60 -19.93
N ALA A 544 -15.51 1.41 -19.85
CA ALA A 544 -15.48 2.61 -19.03
C ALA A 544 -14.72 3.74 -19.74
N VAL A 545 -15.09 4.98 -19.46
CA VAL A 545 -14.46 6.19 -20.01
C VAL A 545 -14.20 7.18 -18.89
N LEU A 546 -12.95 7.64 -18.76
CA LEU A 546 -12.58 8.74 -17.89
C LEU A 546 -12.48 10.02 -18.71
N GLU A 547 -13.27 11.01 -18.33
CA GLU A 547 -13.21 12.38 -18.82
C GLU A 547 -12.65 13.27 -17.72
N LEU A 548 -11.62 14.05 -18.05
CA LEU A 548 -11.01 15.06 -17.19
C LEU A 548 -10.89 16.36 -17.99
N ASP A 549 -11.31 17.48 -17.40
CA ASP A 549 -11.24 18.83 -17.95
C ASP A 549 -11.74 18.95 -19.40
N GLN A 550 -12.83 18.24 -19.73
CA GLN A 550 -13.45 18.19 -21.06
C GLN A 550 -12.67 17.38 -22.11
N PHE A 551 -11.73 16.54 -21.67
CA PHE A 551 -10.98 15.61 -22.51
C PHE A 551 -11.21 14.17 -22.05
N VAL A 552 -11.44 13.27 -23.00
CA VAL A 552 -11.44 11.84 -22.71
C VAL A 552 -10.00 11.40 -22.51
N GLN A 553 -9.63 11.18 -21.25
CA GLN A 553 -8.26 10.87 -20.84
C GLN A 553 -7.96 9.38 -20.98
N VAL A 554 -8.88 8.51 -20.54
CA VAL A 554 -8.70 7.06 -20.57
C VAL A 554 -9.96 6.37 -21.07
N GLN A 555 -9.79 5.35 -21.90
CA GLN A 555 -10.86 4.42 -22.29
C GLN A 555 -10.46 3.00 -21.92
N VAL A 556 -11.42 2.23 -21.41
CA VAL A 556 -11.23 0.84 -20.99
C VAL A 556 -12.28 -0.02 -21.66
N LEU A 557 -11.85 -1.12 -22.25
CA LEU A 557 -12.71 -2.21 -22.68
C LEU A 557 -12.50 -3.41 -21.75
N ARG A 558 -13.60 -4.04 -21.37
CA ARG A 558 -13.67 -5.23 -20.53
C ARG A 558 -14.58 -6.24 -21.19
N ASP A 559 -14.26 -7.50 -21.02
CA ASP A 559 -15.06 -8.60 -21.54
C ASP A 559 -15.28 -8.53 -23.06
N GLY A 560 -15.94 -9.54 -23.62
CA GLY A 560 -15.93 -9.79 -25.06
C GLY A 560 -14.62 -10.44 -25.51
N ALA A 561 -14.59 -11.03 -26.69
CA ALA A 561 -13.40 -11.67 -27.23
C ALA A 561 -12.34 -10.60 -27.62
N LEU A 562 -11.67 -10.01 -26.61
CA LEU A 562 -10.66 -8.95 -26.77
C LEU A 562 -9.37 -9.44 -27.45
N GLY A 563 -9.24 -10.76 -27.61
CA GLY A 563 -8.17 -11.43 -28.32
C GLY A 563 -7.11 -12.00 -27.37
N THR A 564 -5.90 -12.16 -27.91
CA THR A 564 -4.76 -12.72 -27.18
C THR A 564 -3.58 -11.77 -27.15
N VAL A 565 -2.65 -11.98 -26.21
CA VAL A 565 -1.37 -11.24 -26.17
C VAL A 565 -0.60 -11.48 -27.46
N GLN A 566 -0.62 -12.70 -27.99
CA GLN A 566 0.00 -13.02 -29.27
C GLN A 566 -0.57 -12.19 -30.42
N ALA A 567 -1.89 -11.99 -30.49
CA ALA A 567 -2.51 -11.12 -31.49
C ALA A 567 -2.15 -9.64 -31.25
N ALA A 568 -2.15 -9.19 -29.99
CA ALA A 568 -1.80 -7.81 -29.61
C ALA A 568 -0.39 -7.41 -30.06
N ARG A 569 0.56 -8.35 -30.12
CA ARG A 569 1.92 -8.10 -30.67
C ARG A 569 1.89 -7.65 -32.13
N GLY A 570 0.87 -8.04 -32.90
CA GLY A 570 0.67 -7.60 -34.28
C GLY A 570 0.08 -6.19 -34.42
N TYR A 571 -0.50 -5.64 -33.34
CA TYR A 571 -1.10 -4.29 -33.35
C TYR A 571 -0.11 -3.22 -32.90
N CYS A 572 0.99 -3.62 -32.26
CA CYS A 572 1.99 -2.68 -31.80
C CYS A 572 3.10 -2.50 -32.85
N PRO A 573 3.47 -1.25 -33.19
CA PRO A 573 4.62 -0.99 -34.08
C PRO A 573 5.97 -1.29 -33.42
N ARG A 574 5.97 -1.70 -32.15
CA ARG A 574 7.14 -2.02 -31.31
C ARG A 574 6.87 -3.30 -30.51
N PRO A 575 7.92 -3.97 -29.99
CA PRO A 575 7.71 -5.10 -29.08
C PRO A 575 6.89 -4.68 -27.84
N LEU A 576 5.91 -5.51 -27.47
CA LEU A 576 5.16 -5.30 -26.24
C LEU A 576 6.07 -5.46 -25.01
N ARG A 577 5.83 -4.62 -24.00
CA ARG A 577 6.58 -4.65 -22.74
C ARG A 577 5.73 -5.24 -21.63
N PRO A 578 6.07 -6.44 -21.10
CA PRO A 578 5.31 -7.06 -20.02
C PRO A 578 5.61 -6.42 -18.66
N ARG A 579 4.60 -6.43 -17.80
CA ARG A 579 4.71 -6.12 -16.37
C ARG A 579 3.73 -6.92 -15.55
N GLU A 580 4.23 -7.55 -14.50
CA GLU A 580 3.40 -8.22 -13.51
C GLU A 580 2.63 -7.22 -12.64
N LEU A 581 1.31 -7.42 -12.56
CA LEU A 581 0.39 -6.79 -11.60
C LEU A 581 -0.35 -7.90 -10.84
N ALA A 582 -0.97 -7.56 -9.70
CA ALA A 582 -1.71 -8.52 -8.88
C ALA A 582 -2.84 -9.27 -9.64
N GLY A 583 -3.34 -8.71 -10.75
CA GLY A 583 -4.42 -9.29 -11.56
C GLY A 583 -3.99 -10.05 -12.82
N GLY A 584 -2.69 -10.06 -13.15
CA GLY A 584 -2.13 -10.60 -14.39
C GLY A 584 -0.97 -9.77 -14.94
N THR A 585 -0.56 -10.05 -16.17
CA THR A 585 0.52 -9.33 -16.84
C THR A 585 -0.06 -8.23 -17.73
N VAL A 586 0.38 -6.99 -17.55
CA VAL A 586 0.08 -5.89 -18.47
C VAL A 586 1.14 -5.83 -19.56
N TRP A 587 0.70 -5.75 -20.81
CA TRP A 587 1.54 -5.61 -21.98
C TRP A 587 1.31 -4.26 -22.62
N SER A 588 2.31 -3.39 -22.55
CA SER A 588 2.18 -1.99 -22.96
C SER A 588 2.68 -1.75 -24.38
N CYS A 589 1.98 -0.90 -25.12
CA CYS A 589 2.34 -0.37 -26.42
C CYS A 589 1.99 1.11 -26.52
N ALA A 590 2.97 2.00 -26.34
CA ALA A 590 2.79 3.44 -26.44
C ALA A 590 1.52 3.96 -25.70
N ASP A 591 0.46 4.30 -26.42
CA ASP A 591 -0.79 4.88 -25.95
C ASP A 591 -1.87 3.85 -25.56
N TRP A 592 -1.58 2.54 -25.66
CA TRP A 592 -2.48 1.50 -25.19
C TRP A 592 -1.75 0.39 -24.44
N ALA A 593 -2.50 -0.39 -23.67
CA ALA A 593 -2.00 -1.55 -22.96
C ALA A 593 -3.08 -2.63 -22.88
N VAL A 594 -2.69 -3.89 -22.74
CA VAL A 594 -3.61 -5.00 -22.47
C VAL A 594 -3.27 -5.67 -21.14
N LEU A 595 -4.27 -5.90 -20.30
CA LEU A 595 -4.13 -6.74 -19.11
C LEU A 595 -4.53 -8.16 -19.50
N ALA A 596 -3.63 -9.12 -19.30
CA ALA A 596 -3.85 -10.51 -19.67
C ALA A 596 -3.60 -11.48 -18.51
N ARG A 597 -4.30 -12.62 -18.54
CA ARG A 597 -4.02 -13.79 -17.70
C ARG A 597 -3.58 -14.93 -18.60
N GLY A 598 -2.28 -15.26 -18.56
CA GLY A 598 -1.69 -16.09 -19.60
C GLY A 598 -1.71 -15.35 -20.95
N ASP A 599 -2.20 -16.01 -22.00
CA ASP A 599 -2.33 -15.40 -23.33
C ASP A 599 -3.69 -14.69 -23.54
N GLU A 600 -4.67 -14.87 -22.65
CA GLU A 600 -6.01 -14.30 -22.80
C GLU A 600 -6.08 -12.85 -22.31
N VAL A 601 -6.51 -11.94 -23.19
CA VAL A 601 -6.71 -10.52 -22.85
C VAL A 601 -8.01 -10.34 -22.08
N ARG A 602 -7.92 -9.73 -20.90
CA ARG A 602 -9.05 -9.44 -20.00
C ARG A 602 -9.52 -8.00 -20.09
N GLU A 603 -8.58 -7.08 -20.28
CA GLU A 603 -8.90 -5.67 -20.49
C GLU A 603 -7.97 -5.06 -21.54
N VAL A 604 -8.50 -4.05 -22.23
CA VAL A 604 -7.71 -3.18 -23.11
C VAL A 604 -7.85 -1.76 -22.59
N TRP A 605 -6.73 -1.07 -22.44
CA TRP A 605 -6.66 0.30 -21.97
C TRP A 605 -6.09 1.17 -23.09
N TRP A 606 -6.64 2.36 -23.23
CA TRP A 606 -6.11 3.38 -24.12
C TRP A 606 -6.07 4.72 -23.38
N VAL A 607 -5.05 5.52 -23.64
CA VAL A 607 -4.83 6.84 -23.02
C VAL A 607 -4.60 7.92 -24.08
N ALA A 608 -5.11 9.12 -23.83
CA ALA A 608 -4.85 10.29 -24.67
C ALA A 608 -3.40 10.78 -24.50
N ARG A 609 -2.65 11.00 -25.59
CA ARG A 609 -1.23 11.41 -25.61
C ARG A 609 -0.98 12.76 -26.27
#